data_AF-A0A8C6TL82-F1
#
_entry.id   AF-A0A8C6TL82-F1
#
_cell.length_a   1.000
_cell.length_b   1.000
_cell.length_c   1.000
_cell.angle_alpha   90.00
_cell.angle_beta   90.00
_cell.angle_gamma   90.00
#
_symmetry.space_group_name_H-M   'P 1'
#
loop_
_entity.id
_entity.type
_entity.pdbx_description
1 polymer ?
#
loop_
_entity_poly.entity_id
_entity_poly.type
_entity_poly.pdbx_seq_one_letter_code
_entity_poly.pdbx_strand_id
1 'polypeptide(L)'
;MGCTLSTDDKAAQERSKMIDRNLRDDGEKAAREVKLLLLGAGESGKSTIVKQMKIIHEAGYSEEECKQYKAVVYSNTIQSIIAIIRAMGRLKIDFADPARAAPTLTRRQRRTGRTPRRSTPTSPVPQTPRTCSLCSTRLLTSSSRTT
;
A
#
# COMPACT_ATOMS: atom_id res chain seq x y z
N MET A 1 -38.73 8.69 47.69
CA MET A 1 -38.15 8.29 46.39
C MET A 1 -37.14 9.36 45.98
N GLY A 2 -35.99 9.39 46.64
CA GLY A 2 -34.93 10.38 46.39
C GLY A 2 -33.91 9.80 45.43
N CYS A 3 -33.90 10.28 44.19
CA CYS A 3 -32.85 9.95 43.22
C CYS A 3 -31.59 10.76 43.54
N THR A 4 -30.61 10.10 44.14
CA THR A 4 -29.22 10.55 44.12
C THR A 4 -28.63 10.19 42.74
N LEU A 5 -28.99 10.94 41.70
CA LEU A 5 -28.21 10.89 40.46
C LEU A 5 -26.85 11.51 40.78
N SER A 6 -25.80 10.71 40.70
CA SER A 6 -24.42 11.19 40.89
C SER A 6 -24.14 12.27 39.84
N THR A 7 -23.28 13.23 40.16
CA THR A 7 -22.89 14.29 39.20
C THR A 7 -22.41 13.73 37.87
N ASP A 8 -21.78 12.55 37.91
CA ASP A 8 -21.30 11.81 36.74
C ASP A 8 -22.44 11.27 35.85
N ASP A 9 -23.56 10.85 36.44
CA ASP A 9 -24.72 10.36 35.70
C ASP A 9 -25.42 11.50 34.93
N LYS A 10 -25.46 12.69 35.55
CA LYS A 10 -25.98 13.90 34.89
C LYS A 10 -25.07 14.33 33.72
N ALA A 11 -23.76 14.32 33.91
CA ALA A 11 -22.80 14.61 32.85
C ALA A 11 -22.81 13.57 31.73
N ALA A 12 -23.06 12.29 32.05
CA ALA A 12 -23.25 11.24 31.06
C ALA A 12 -24.54 11.42 30.26
N GLN A 13 -25.66 11.75 30.92
CA GLN A 13 -26.92 12.05 30.24
C GLN A 13 -26.82 13.28 29.33
N GLU A 14 -26.12 14.33 29.75
CA GLU A 14 -25.92 15.52 28.92
C GLU A 14 -25.06 15.23 27.69
N ARG A 15 -24.00 14.44 27.85
CA ARG A 15 -23.20 13.92 26.71
C ARG A 15 -24.05 13.07 25.77
N SER A 16 -24.87 12.16 26.29
CA SER A 16 -25.77 11.34 25.47
C SER A 16 -26.76 12.19 24.69
N LYS A 17 -27.38 13.19 25.32
CA LYS A 17 -28.29 14.13 24.66
C LYS A 17 -27.58 14.94 23.56
N MET A 18 -26.32 15.31 23.76
CA MET A 18 -25.52 15.99 22.75
C MET A 18 -25.21 15.08 21.56
N ILE A 19 -24.87 13.81 21.82
CA ILE A 19 -24.66 12.80 20.77
C ILE A 19 -25.94 12.59 19.96
N ASP A 20 -27.10 12.43 20.61
CA ASP A 20 -28.39 12.24 19.94
C ASP A 20 -28.77 13.43 19.04
N ARG A 21 -28.45 14.66 19.50
CA ARG A 21 -28.65 15.87 18.68
C ARG A 21 -27.75 15.84 17.45
N ASN A 22 -26.45 15.58 17.63
CA ASN A 22 -25.51 15.50 16.52
C ASN A 22 -25.91 14.41 15.51
N LEU A 23 -26.36 13.25 15.98
CA LEU A 23 -26.84 12.16 15.12
C LEU A 23 -28.07 12.55 14.30
N ARG A 24 -29.01 13.30 14.89
CA ARG A 24 -30.17 13.81 14.16
C ARG A 24 -29.76 14.82 13.10
N ASP A 25 -28.90 15.78 13.46
CA ASP A 25 -28.43 16.81 12.53
C ASP A 25 -27.64 16.20 11.36
N ASP A 26 -26.78 15.22 11.63
CA ASP A 26 -26.03 14.51 10.60
C ASP A 26 -26.93 13.63 9.73
N GLY A 27 -27.97 13.03 10.32
CA GLY A 27 -29.02 12.30 9.59
C GLY A 27 -29.78 13.20 8.61
N GLU A 28 -30.16 14.40 9.02
CA GLU A 28 -30.81 15.38 8.15
C GLU A 28 -29.90 15.88 7.02
N LYS A 29 -28.62 16.14 7.32
CA LYS A 29 -27.64 16.53 6.30
C LYS A 29 -27.44 15.42 5.27
N ALA A 30 -27.27 14.18 5.74
CA ALA A 30 -27.09 13.02 4.86
C ALA A 30 -28.33 12.75 3.99
N ALA A 31 -29.53 12.99 4.52
CA ALA A 31 -30.77 12.85 3.75
C ALA A 31 -30.90 13.90 2.62
N ARG A 32 -30.26 15.07 2.76
CA ARG A 32 -30.25 16.14 1.74
C ARG A 32 -29.07 16.01 0.76
N GLU A 33 -28.08 15.18 1.07
CA GLU A 33 -26.89 14.98 0.24
C GLU A 33 -27.19 14.12 -1.00
N VAL A 34 -26.82 14.61 -2.18
CA VAL A 34 -26.92 13.85 -3.44
C VAL A 34 -25.58 13.20 -3.75
N LYS A 35 -25.55 11.86 -3.81
CA LYS A 35 -24.34 11.08 -4.08
C LYS A 35 -24.24 10.71 -5.56
N LEU A 36 -23.14 11.09 -6.19
CA LEU A 36 -22.84 10.80 -7.59
C LEU A 36 -21.66 9.85 -7.70
N LEU A 37 -21.75 8.85 -8.59
CA LEU A 37 -20.69 7.89 -8.85
C LEU A 37 -20.13 8.09 -10.26
N LEU A 38 -18.84 8.36 -10.37
CA LEU A 38 -18.15 8.41 -11.66
C LEU A 38 -17.58 7.02 -12.01
N LEU A 39 -18.10 6.41 -13.07
CA LEU A 39 -17.65 5.13 -13.60
C LEU A 39 -16.80 5.32 -14.87
N GLY A 40 -15.81 4.44 -15.06
CA GLY A 40 -14.95 4.44 -16.24
C GLY A 40 -13.72 3.57 -16.06
N ALA A 41 -13.00 3.29 -17.15
CA ALA A 41 -11.75 2.53 -17.13
C ALA A 41 -10.65 3.19 -16.26
N GLY A 42 -9.61 2.45 -15.91
CA GLY A 42 -8.40 3.03 -15.32
C GLY A 42 -7.90 4.20 -16.17
N GLU A 43 -7.42 5.27 -15.52
CA GLU A 43 -6.81 6.43 -16.20
C GLU A 43 -7.76 7.26 -17.10
N SER A 44 -9.07 6.96 -17.12
CA SER A 44 -10.07 7.66 -17.94
C SER A 44 -10.35 9.13 -17.55
N GLY A 45 -9.56 9.73 -16.66
CA GLY A 45 -9.73 11.12 -16.24
C GLY A 45 -10.80 11.39 -15.17
N LYS A 46 -11.33 10.36 -14.49
CA LYS A 46 -12.31 10.53 -13.39
C LYS A 46 -11.83 11.52 -12.31
N SER A 47 -10.57 11.38 -11.89
CA SER A 47 -9.95 12.30 -10.92
C SER A 47 -9.83 13.72 -11.48
N THR A 48 -9.66 13.88 -12.78
CA THR A 48 -9.61 15.20 -13.42
C THR A 48 -10.96 15.88 -13.38
N ILE A 49 -12.06 15.16 -13.62
CA ILE A 49 -13.42 15.70 -13.51
C ILE A 49 -13.70 16.18 -12.08
N VAL A 50 -13.37 15.37 -11.07
CA VAL A 50 -13.54 15.76 -9.67
C VAL A 50 -12.71 17.00 -9.32
N LYS A 51 -11.47 17.08 -9.82
CA LYS A 51 -10.63 18.27 -9.63
C LYS A 51 -11.22 19.52 -10.29
N GLN A 52 -11.80 19.39 -11.49
CA GLN A 52 -12.47 20.50 -12.16
C GLN A 52 -13.74 20.94 -11.42
N MET A 53 -14.52 19.99 -10.87
CA MET A 53 -15.67 20.32 -10.03
C MET A 53 -15.27 21.17 -8.82
N LYS A 54 -14.14 20.85 -8.17
CA LYS A 54 -13.58 21.66 -7.08
C LYS A 54 -13.22 23.08 -7.53
N ILE A 55 -12.62 23.23 -8.72
CA ILE A 55 -12.25 24.56 -9.25
C ILE A 55 -13.50 25.42 -9.54
N ILE A 56 -14.57 24.83 -10.05
CA ILE A 56 -15.77 25.56 -10.50
C ILE A 56 -16.73 25.87 -9.35
N HIS A 57 -16.88 24.95 -8.38
CA HIS A 57 -17.92 25.04 -7.35
C HIS A 57 -17.39 25.34 -5.94
N GLU A 58 -16.09 25.24 -5.69
CA GLU A 58 -15.46 25.61 -4.41
C GLU A 58 -14.53 26.82 -4.59
N ALA A 59 -13.94 27.32 -3.49
CA ALA A 59 -13.00 28.44 -3.51
C ALA A 59 -11.61 28.10 -4.11
N GLY A 60 -11.48 27.00 -4.84
CA GLY A 60 -10.22 26.49 -5.37
C GLY A 60 -9.41 25.65 -4.37
N TYR A 61 -8.09 25.59 -4.57
CA TYR A 61 -7.17 24.79 -3.74
C TYR A 61 -6.46 25.64 -2.70
N SER A 62 -6.35 25.14 -1.48
CA SER A 62 -5.58 25.81 -0.43
C SER A 62 -4.06 25.68 -0.66
N GLU A 63 -3.27 26.51 0.01
CA GLU A 63 -1.81 26.46 -0.11
C GLU A 63 -1.24 25.15 0.44
N GLU A 64 -1.86 24.60 1.49
CA GLU A 64 -1.52 23.30 2.08
C GLU A 64 -1.76 22.16 1.08
N GLU A 65 -2.89 22.16 0.38
CA GLU A 65 -3.20 21.18 -0.67
C GLU A 65 -2.19 21.29 -1.82
N CYS A 66 -1.86 22.52 -2.23
CA CYS A 66 -0.85 22.76 -3.27
C CYS A 66 0.51 22.18 -2.87
N LYS A 67 0.93 22.33 -1.59
CA LYS A 67 2.18 21.75 -1.07
C LYS A 67 2.15 20.22 -1.14
N GLN A 68 1.03 19.59 -0.84
CA GLN A 68 0.88 18.13 -0.97
C GLN A 68 0.97 17.68 -2.44
N TYR A 69 0.39 18.44 -3.37
CA TYR A 69 0.48 18.12 -4.79
C TYR A 69 1.90 18.25 -5.36
N LYS A 70 2.76 19.12 -4.82
CA LYS A 70 4.16 19.24 -5.27
C LYS A 70 4.89 17.90 -5.24
N ALA A 71 4.76 17.13 -4.16
CA ALA A 71 5.40 15.82 -4.03
C ALA A 71 4.88 14.83 -5.09
N VAL A 72 3.58 14.86 -5.38
CA VAL A 72 2.95 14.04 -6.42
C VAL A 72 3.48 14.42 -7.81
N VAL A 73 3.62 15.71 -8.11
CA VAL A 73 4.18 16.20 -9.38
C VAL A 73 5.61 15.71 -9.57
N TYR A 74 6.45 15.82 -8.54
CA TYR A 74 7.83 15.32 -8.62
C TYR A 74 7.89 13.81 -8.83
N SER A 75 7.10 13.05 -8.07
CA SER A 75 7.02 11.59 -8.23
C SER A 75 6.61 11.20 -9.64
N ASN A 76 5.55 11.80 -10.18
CA ASN A 76 5.05 11.52 -11.53
C ASN A 76 6.09 11.89 -12.60
N THR A 77 6.80 13.00 -12.44
CA THR A 77 7.85 13.44 -13.38
C THR A 77 9.00 12.43 -13.41
N ILE A 78 9.49 12.00 -12.25
CA ILE A 78 10.58 11.03 -12.13
C ILE A 78 10.14 9.67 -12.68
N GLN A 79 8.93 9.21 -12.36
CA GLN A 79 8.40 7.95 -12.88
C GLN A 79 8.26 7.99 -14.41
N SER A 80 7.77 9.11 -14.96
CA SER A 80 7.61 9.30 -16.40
C SER A 80 8.95 9.23 -17.12
N ILE A 81 9.98 9.94 -16.64
CA ILE A 81 11.31 9.90 -17.27
C ILE A 81 11.96 8.52 -17.17
N ILE A 82 11.80 7.82 -16.04
CA ILE A 82 12.28 6.43 -15.88
C ILE A 82 11.57 5.50 -16.87
N ALA A 83 10.25 5.66 -17.06
CA ALA A 83 9.49 4.86 -18.01
C ALA A 83 10.00 5.08 -19.45
N ILE A 84 10.27 6.33 -19.83
CA ILE A 84 10.83 6.68 -21.14
C ILE A 84 12.21 6.05 -21.32
N ILE A 85 13.13 6.21 -20.36
CA ILE A 85 14.49 5.64 -20.44
C ILE A 85 14.43 4.11 -20.57
N ARG A 86 13.56 3.44 -19.80
CA ARG A 86 13.35 1.99 -19.92
C ARG A 86 12.79 1.59 -21.28
N ALA A 87 11.87 2.37 -21.84
CA ALA A 87 11.31 2.13 -23.16
C ALA A 87 12.36 2.30 -24.27
N MET A 88 13.22 3.33 -24.18
CA MET A 88 14.34 3.53 -25.10
C MET A 88 15.29 2.32 -25.13
N GLY A 89 15.61 1.75 -23.97
CA GLY A 89 16.41 0.52 -23.88
C GLY A 89 15.75 -0.70 -24.51
N ARG A 90 14.42 -0.82 -24.46
CA ARG A 90 13.67 -1.91 -25.12
C ARG A 90 13.59 -1.72 -26.63
N LEU A 91 13.39 -0.49 -27.07
CA LEU A 91 13.27 -0.11 -28.48
C LEU A 91 14.63 0.06 -29.17
N LYS A 92 15.74 -0.05 -28.43
CA LYS A 92 17.12 0.18 -28.90
C LYS A 92 17.30 1.57 -29.53
N ILE A 93 16.68 2.58 -28.92
CA ILE A 93 16.86 3.97 -29.32
C ILE A 93 18.03 4.52 -28.51
N ASP A 94 19.12 4.85 -29.19
CA ASP A 94 20.30 5.42 -28.56
C ASP A 94 20.06 6.87 -28.12
N PHE A 95 20.77 7.27 -27.07
CA PHE A 95 20.79 8.67 -26.66
C PHE A 95 21.54 9.50 -27.70
N ALA A 96 21.03 10.68 -28.03
CA ALA A 96 21.70 11.62 -28.93
C ALA A 96 23.09 12.04 -28.40
N ASP A 97 23.21 12.12 -27.08
CA ASP A 97 24.47 12.37 -26.39
C ASP A 97 24.88 11.10 -25.62
N PRO A 98 25.97 10.42 -26.01
CA PRO A 98 26.42 9.19 -25.36
C PRO A 98 26.86 9.38 -23.91
N ALA A 99 27.18 10.61 -23.47
CA ALA A 99 27.50 10.89 -22.07
C ALA A 99 26.28 10.77 -21.14
N ARG A 100 25.06 10.85 -21.70
CA ARG A 100 23.79 10.71 -20.97
C ARG A 100 23.30 9.28 -20.88
N ALA A 101 23.90 8.37 -21.66
CA ALA A 101 23.72 6.95 -21.41
C ALA A 101 24.25 6.71 -19.99
N ALA A 102 23.33 6.50 -19.05
CA ALA A 102 23.70 6.17 -17.68
C ALA A 102 24.75 5.06 -17.76
N PRO A 103 25.86 5.13 -16.99
CA PRO A 103 26.75 4.00 -16.88
C PRO A 103 25.85 2.87 -16.42
N THR A 104 25.60 1.93 -17.33
CA THR A 104 24.84 0.74 -17.07
C THR A 104 25.34 0.29 -15.72
N LEU A 105 24.46 0.22 -14.71
CA LEU A 105 24.72 -0.64 -13.58
C LEU A 105 24.80 -2.03 -14.19
N THR A 106 25.95 -2.32 -14.82
CA THR A 106 26.45 -3.64 -15.05
C THR A 106 26.50 -4.14 -13.63
N ARG A 107 25.42 -4.83 -13.26
CA ARG A 107 25.45 -5.90 -12.29
C ARG A 107 26.54 -6.82 -12.80
N ARG A 108 27.78 -6.46 -12.52
CA ARG A 108 28.96 -7.29 -12.59
C ARG A 108 28.59 -8.42 -11.65
N GLN A 109 27.97 -9.47 -12.18
CA GLN A 109 28.14 -10.80 -11.67
C GLN A 109 29.64 -11.03 -11.74
N ARG A 110 30.34 -10.63 -10.67
CA ARG A 110 31.62 -11.18 -10.31
C ARG A 110 31.36 -12.68 -10.12
N ARG A 111 31.42 -13.43 -11.22
CA ARG A 111 31.86 -14.81 -11.20
C ARG A 111 33.30 -14.77 -10.69
N THR A 112 33.47 -14.79 -9.38
CA THR A 112 34.73 -15.21 -8.77
C THR A 112 34.89 -16.68 -9.11
N GLY A 113 36.03 -17.01 -9.72
CA GLY A 113 36.30 -18.29 -10.34
C GLY A 113 36.13 -19.48 -9.40
N ARG A 114 35.53 -20.54 -9.92
CA ARG A 114 35.84 -21.91 -9.54
C ARG A 114 36.43 -22.58 -10.78
N THR A 115 37.68 -22.99 -10.64
CA THR A 115 38.48 -23.75 -11.61
C THR A 115 37.82 -25.08 -11.97
N PRO A 116 38.12 -25.66 -13.15
CA PRO A 116 37.56 -26.94 -13.55
C PRO A 116 38.38 -28.08 -12.93
N ARG A 117 37.73 -29.04 -12.28
CA ARG A 117 38.32 -30.37 -12.03
C ARG A 117 37.41 -31.42 -12.64
N ARG A 118 37.94 -32.12 -13.65
CA ARG A 118 37.34 -33.30 -14.26
C ARG A 118 38.33 -34.46 -14.11
N SER A 119 37.91 -35.52 -13.41
CA SER A 119 38.13 -36.93 -13.77
C SER A 119 37.56 -37.87 -12.67
N THR A 120 36.39 -38.43 -13.00
CA THR A 120 35.75 -39.75 -12.73
C THR A 120 36.61 -40.93 -12.18
N PRO A 121 36.06 -42.15 -11.99
CA PRO A 121 34.88 -42.64 -11.25
C PRO A 121 35.20 -43.91 -10.38
N THR A 122 34.35 -44.31 -9.42
CA THR A 122 34.02 -45.74 -9.10
C THR A 122 32.99 -45.85 -7.97
N SER A 123 31.93 -46.61 -8.22
CA SER A 123 30.89 -47.14 -7.31
C SER A 123 31.43 -48.33 -6.46
N PRO A 124 30.68 -49.08 -5.61
CA PRO A 124 29.23 -49.07 -5.36
C PRO A 124 28.78 -49.19 -3.87
N VAL A 125 27.46 -49.15 -3.72
CA VAL A 125 26.56 -49.27 -2.57
C VAL A 125 26.75 -50.55 -1.74
N PRO A 126 26.37 -50.55 -0.44
CA PRO A 126 25.42 -51.57 0.01
C PRO A 126 24.26 -51.02 0.86
N GLN A 127 23.26 -51.90 1.01
CA GLN A 127 21.84 -51.64 1.23
C GLN A 127 21.45 -51.44 2.71
N THR A 128 20.32 -50.77 2.92
CA THR A 128 19.56 -50.62 4.19
C THR A 128 19.13 -51.97 4.79
N PRO A 129 18.69 -52.05 6.07
CA PRO A 129 17.25 -51.88 6.32
C PRO A 129 16.85 -51.28 7.70
N ARG A 130 15.69 -50.58 7.69
CA ARG A 130 14.57 -50.55 8.69
C ARG A 130 14.92 -50.19 10.14
N THR A 131 14.26 -49.22 10.78
CA THR A 131 12.91 -49.41 11.34
C THR A 131 12.13 -48.10 11.54
N CYS A 132 10.80 -48.24 11.42
CA CYS A 132 9.73 -47.28 11.69
C CYS A 132 9.67 -46.84 13.16
N SER A 133 9.18 -45.61 13.40
CA SER A 133 8.30 -45.31 14.55
C SER A 133 7.78 -43.86 14.49
N LEU A 134 6.54 -43.73 14.02
CA LEU A 134 5.48 -42.82 14.51
C LEU A 134 5.66 -41.29 14.28
N CYS A 135 4.88 -40.62 13.43
CA CYS A 135 3.43 -40.33 13.57
C CYS A 135 3.15 -39.75 14.98
N SER A 136 2.88 -38.47 15.20
CA SER A 136 1.71 -37.68 14.78
C SER A 136 1.87 -36.29 15.45
N THR A 137 1.65 -35.17 14.76
CA THR A 137 0.37 -34.45 14.65
C THR A 137 0.03 -33.56 15.86
N ARG A 138 -0.36 -32.30 15.53
CA ARG A 138 -1.09 -31.27 16.32
C ARG A 138 -0.29 -30.43 17.32
N LEU A 139 -0.19 -29.11 17.14
CA LEU A 139 -1.20 -28.03 17.19
C LEU A 139 -1.71 -27.74 18.62
N LEU A 140 -1.41 -26.50 19.03
CA LEU A 140 -2.25 -25.53 19.73
C LEU A 140 -2.54 -25.67 21.23
N THR A 141 -2.56 -24.47 21.83
CA THR A 141 -3.43 -23.95 22.89
C THR A 141 -3.05 -24.12 24.37
N SER A 142 -2.86 -22.94 24.99
CA SER A 142 -3.36 -22.48 26.30
C SER A 142 -2.92 -23.17 27.58
N SER A 143 -2.25 -22.40 28.44
CA SER A 143 -2.42 -22.44 29.91
C SER A 143 -2.21 -21.00 30.41
N SER A 144 -3.24 -20.34 30.97
CA SER A 144 -3.70 -20.42 32.36
C SER A 144 -2.68 -19.75 33.30
N ARG A 145 -2.94 -18.53 33.76
CA ARG A 145 -3.67 -18.21 35.01
C ARG A 145 -2.79 -18.44 36.26
N THR A 146 -2.24 -17.34 36.78
CA THR A 146 -1.76 -17.10 38.16
C THR A 146 -1.41 -15.60 38.23
N THR A 147 -2.28 -14.73 38.73
CA THR A 147 -2.47 -14.40 40.16
C THR A 147 -3.66 -13.45 40.26
#